data_AF-A0A7Y3NMS9-F1
#
_entry.id   AF-A0A7Y3NMS9-F1
#
_cell.length_a   1.000
_cell.length_b   1.000
_cell.length_c   1.000
_cell.angle_alpha   90.00
_cell.angle_beta   90.00
_cell.angle_gamma   90.00
#
_symmetry.space_group_name_H-M   'P 1'
#
loop_
_entity.id
_entity.type
_entity.pdbx_description
1 polymer ?
#
loop_
_entity_poly.entity_id
_entity_poly.type
_entity_poly.pdbx_seq_one_letter_code
_entity_poly.pdbx_strand_id
1 'polypeptide(L)'
;MTRMDALKAVIASLEAELAALKSFDIDALAAATAEKEGRIGALAARNDNPLSAEERALAEQAKQLNETARVYVNLMSANVKQRLEALTGIKPVAYAPTRAVA
;
A
#
# COMPACT_ATOMS: atom_id res chain seq x y z
N MET A 1 -15.04 3.05 -21.04
CA MET A 1 -13.90 3.14 -20.08
C MET A 1 -12.73 2.34 -20.63
N THR A 2 -11.61 3.00 -20.87
CA THR A 2 -10.36 2.42 -21.38
C THR A 2 -9.56 1.76 -20.24
N ARG A 3 -8.53 0.95 -20.57
CA ARG A 3 -7.61 0.40 -19.55
C ARG A 3 -6.78 1.51 -18.88
N MET A 4 -6.45 2.58 -19.61
CA MET A 4 -5.86 3.79 -19.03
C MET A 4 -6.79 4.44 -17.98
N ASP A 5 -8.09 4.57 -18.27
CA ASP A 5 -9.05 5.10 -17.30
C ASP A 5 -9.15 4.20 -16.06
N ALA A 6 -9.09 2.88 -16.26
CA ALA A 6 -9.06 1.91 -15.16
C ALA A 6 -7.82 2.06 -14.27
N LEU A 7 -6.64 2.22 -14.86
CA LEU A 7 -5.40 2.47 -14.11
C LEU A 7 -5.46 3.79 -13.34
N LYS A 8 -5.97 4.86 -13.94
CA LYS A 8 -6.18 6.15 -13.25
C LYS A 8 -7.15 6.02 -12.08
N ALA A 9 -8.23 5.26 -12.24
CA ALA A 9 -9.16 4.99 -11.15
C ALA A 9 -8.51 4.18 -10.01
N VAL A 10 -7.67 3.19 -10.31
CA VAL A 10 -6.89 2.43 -9.31
C VAL A 10 -5.98 3.36 -8.51
N ILE A 11 -5.25 4.25 -9.21
CA ILE A 11 -4.38 5.25 -8.59
C ILE A 11 -5.19 6.13 -7.63
N ALA A 12 -6.35 6.63 -8.05
CA ALA A 12 -7.20 7.46 -7.19
C ALA A 12 -7.65 6.74 -5.91
N SER A 13 -8.01 5.45 -5.96
CA SER A 13 -8.31 4.67 -4.75
C SER A 13 -7.10 4.48 -3.84
N LEU A 14 -5.90 4.27 -4.41
CA LEU A 14 -4.67 4.14 -3.63
C LEU A 14 -4.29 5.45 -2.93
N GLU A 15 -4.51 6.58 -3.58
CA GLU A 15 -4.31 7.90 -2.98
C GLU A 15 -5.30 8.15 -1.83
N ALA A 16 -6.58 7.77 -2.01
CA ALA A 16 -7.59 7.84 -0.96
C ALA A 16 -7.25 6.94 0.23
N GLU A 17 -6.81 5.71 -0.03
CA GLU A 17 -6.37 4.76 1.01
C GLU A 17 -5.17 5.31 1.78
N LEU A 18 -4.17 5.84 1.08
CA LEU A 18 -3.01 6.46 1.71
C LEU A 18 -3.37 7.71 2.52
N ALA A 19 -4.35 8.51 2.07
CA ALA A 19 -4.85 9.65 2.83
C ALA A 19 -5.53 9.19 4.13
N ALA A 20 -6.38 8.16 4.07
CA ALA A 20 -7.05 7.58 5.23
C ALA A 20 -6.05 7.00 6.24
N LEU A 21 -5.00 6.32 5.77
CA LEU A 21 -3.90 5.84 6.62
C LEU A 21 -3.20 6.98 7.35
N LYS A 22 -2.94 8.10 6.68
CA LYS A 22 -2.27 9.27 7.27
C LYS A 22 -3.13 10.00 8.29
N SER A 23 -4.45 9.99 8.13
CA SER A 23 -5.41 10.62 9.05
C SER A 23 -5.93 9.68 10.14
N PHE A 24 -5.55 8.40 10.13
CA PHE A 24 -6.09 7.36 11.02
C PHE A 24 -7.63 7.22 10.91
N ASP A 25 -8.19 7.45 9.73
CA ASP A 25 -9.62 7.31 9.47
C ASP A 25 -9.94 5.88 9.04
N ILE A 26 -10.47 5.08 9.96
CA ILE A 26 -10.73 3.65 9.75
C ILE A 26 -11.90 3.43 8.80
N ASP A 27 -12.93 4.27 8.84
CA ASP A 27 -14.11 4.13 7.99
C ASP A 27 -13.75 4.50 6.54
N ALA A 28 -13.01 5.60 6.35
CA ALA A 28 -12.49 5.96 5.04
C ALA A 28 -11.49 4.92 4.51
N LEU A 29 -10.66 4.34 5.37
CA LEU A 29 -9.73 3.27 5.01
C LEU A 29 -10.49 2.05 4.48
N ALA A 30 -11.50 1.56 5.22
CA ALA A 30 -12.30 0.41 4.82
C ALA A 30 -13.01 0.65 3.47
N ALA A 31 -13.58 1.84 3.27
CA ALA A 31 -14.21 2.21 2.01
C ALA A 31 -13.21 2.25 0.84
N ALA A 32 -12.06 2.89 1.03
CA ALA A 32 -11.02 2.99 0.00
C ALA A 32 -10.41 1.64 -0.36
N THR A 33 -10.19 0.75 0.63
CA THR A 33 -9.70 -0.61 0.38
C THR A 33 -10.70 -1.42 -0.45
N ALA A 34 -12.00 -1.38 -0.12
CA ALA A 34 -13.03 -2.09 -0.90
C ALA A 34 -13.10 -1.55 -2.34
N GLU A 35 -13.01 -0.23 -2.52
CA GLU A 35 -13.00 0.40 -3.84
C GLU A 35 -11.77 0.00 -4.66
N LYS A 36 -10.58 -0.01 -4.03
CA LYS A 36 -9.32 -0.47 -4.64
C LYS A 36 -9.43 -1.91 -5.12
N GLU A 37 -9.93 -2.82 -4.28
CA GLU A 37 -10.08 -4.25 -4.64
C GLU A 37 -11.03 -4.43 -5.83
N GLY A 38 -12.18 -3.75 -5.81
CA GLY A 38 -13.13 -3.77 -6.93
C GLY A 38 -12.50 -3.28 -8.23
N ARG A 39 -11.72 -2.19 -8.19
CA ARG A 39 -11.04 -1.62 -9.35
C ARG A 39 -9.93 -2.53 -9.89
N ILE A 40 -9.14 -3.15 -9.01
CA ILE A 40 -8.12 -4.13 -9.40
C ILE A 40 -8.77 -5.35 -10.07
N GLY A 41 -9.89 -5.85 -9.53
CA GLY A 41 -10.66 -6.92 -10.16
C GLY A 41 -11.14 -6.55 -11.57
N ALA A 42 -11.70 -5.35 -11.73
CA ALA A 42 -12.14 -4.85 -13.03
C ALA A 42 -11.00 -4.62 -14.03
N LEU A 43 -9.81 -4.24 -13.55
CA LEU A 43 -8.60 -4.10 -14.35
C LEU A 43 -8.04 -5.46 -14.80
N ALA A 44 -8.04 -6.46 -13.91
CA ALA A 44 -7.57 -7.81 -14.21
C ALA A 44 -8.39 -8.50 -15.31
N ALA A 45 -9.68 -8.20 -15.40
CA ALA A 45 -10.57 -8.68 -16.46
C ALA A 45 -10.25 -8.10 -17.87
N ARG A 46 -9.25 -7.23 -18.00
CA ARG A 46 -8.89 -6.51 -19.25
C ARG A 46 -7.44 -6.78 -19.67
N ASN A 47 -6.89 -7.94 -19.32
CA ASN A 47 -5.47 -8.27 -19.48
C ASN A 47 -5.11 -8.88 -20.84
N ASP A 48 -5.90 -8.62 -21.87
CA ASP A 48 -5.90 -9.40 -23.12
C ASP A 48 -4.80 -8.95 -24.09
N ASN A 49 -4.16 -7.80 -23.84
CA ASN A 49 -3.13 -7.22 -24.68
C ASN A 49 -1.94 -6.70 -23.87
N PRO A 50 -0.73 -6.63 -24.44
CA PRO A 50 0.41 -5.97 -23.80
C PRO A 50 0.09 -4.52 -23.38
N LEU A 51 0.69 -4.05 -22.29
CA LEU A 51 0.59 -2.66 -21.86
C LEU A 51 1.33 -1.74 -22.84
N SER A 52 0.69 -0.65 -23.25
CA SER A 52 1.35 0.49 -23.87
C SER A 52 2.33 1.15 -22.89
N ALA A 53 3.23 2.01 -23.39
CA ALA A 53 4.19 2.72 -22.54
C ALA A 53 3.50 3.57 -21.45
N GLU A 54 2.41 4.26 -21.80
CA GLU A 54 1.64 5.10 -20.87
C GLU A 54 0.95 4.27 -19.79
N GLU A 55 0.32 3.16 -20.18
CA GLU A 55 -0.32 2.25 -19.22
C GLU A 55 0.70 1.59 -18.28
N ARG A 56 1.91 1.31 -18.78
CA ARG A 56 3.00 0.79 -17.96
C ARG A 56 3.48 1.81 -16.94
N ALA A 57 3.57 3.08 -17.32
CA ALA A 57 3.92 4.16 -16.40
C ALA A 57 2.87 4.31 -15.27
N LEU A 58 1.58 4.23 -15.60
CA LEU A 58 0.51 4.27 -14.59
C LEU A 58 0.52 3.04 -13.68
N ALA A 59 0.81 1.86 -14.21
CA ALA A 59 0.94 0.64 -13.41
C ALA A 59 2.10 0.73 -12.40
N GLU A 60 3.25 1.28 -12.82
CA GLU A 60 4.37 1.53 -11.90
C GLU A 60 4.03 2.60 -10.85
N GLN A 61 3.29 3.65 -11.21
CA GLN A 61 2.80 4.64 -10.24
C GLN A 61 1.88 3.99 -9.19
N ALA A 62 0.91 3.17 -9.62
CA ALA A 62 0.02 2.43 -8.72
C ALA A 62 0.81 1.53 -7.76
N LYS A 63 1.85 0.83 -8.27
CA LYS A 63 2.73 0.00 -7.46
C LYS A 63 3.50 0.80 -6.41
N GLN A 64 4.03 1.97 -6.75
CA GLN A 64 4.72 2.86 -5.81
C GLN A 64 3.79 3.37 -4.71
N LEU A 65 2.54 3.72 -5.05
CA LEU A 65 1.54 4.13 -4.07
C LEU A 65 1.19 2.99 -3.10
N ASN A 66 0.97 1.78 -3.60
CA ASN A 66 0.70 0.62 -2.76
C ASN A 66 1.88 0.28 -1.83
N GLU A 67 3.11 0.39 -2.32
CA GLU A 67 4.30 0.21 -1.49
C GLU A 67 4.37 1.26 -0.36
N THR A 68 4.00 2.51 -0.66
CA THR A 68 3.91 3.56 0.35
C THR A 68 2.85 3.22 1.42
N ALA A 69 1.66 2.76 1.01
CA ALA A 69 0.61 2.32 1.94
C ALA A 69 1.11 1.17 2.84
N ARG A 70 1.81 0.18 2.26
CA ARG A 70 2.43 -0.92 3.00
C ARG A 70 3.40 -0.43 4.08
N VAL A 71 4.25 0.55 3.75
CA VAL A 71 5.20 1.16 4.71
C VAL A 71 4.45 1.81 5.88
N TYR A 72 3.37 2.56 5.62
CA TYR A 72 2.56 3.18 6.68
C TYR A 72 1.97 2.15 7.64
N VAL A 73 1.31 1.12 7.11
CA VAL A 73 0.70 0.06 7.93
C VAL A 73 1.76 -0.64 8.79
N ASN A 74 2.89 -1.02 8.19
CA ASN A 74 3.98 -1.68 8.90
C ASN A 74 4.55 -0.81 10.02
N LEU A 75 4.73 0.49 9.76
CA LEU A 75 5.23 1.42 10.76
C LEU A 75 4.24 1.57 11.93
N MET A 76 2.95 1.65 11.65
CA MET A 76 1.91 1.70 12.69
C MET A 76 1.93 0.43 13.55
N SER A 77 1.99 -0.76 12.95
CA SER A 77 2.09 -2.03 13.68
C SER A 77 3.37 -2.12 14.53
N ALA A 78 4.51 -1.69 13.99
CA ALA A 78 5.78 -1.66 14.72
C ALA A 78 5.72 -0.71 15.93
N ASN A 79 5.07 0.45 15.78
CA ASN A 79 4.91 1.43 16.86
C ASN A 79 4.08 0.85 18.02
N VAL A 80 2.96 0.20 17.71
CA VAL A 80 2.10 -0.46 18.71
C VAL A 80 2.87 -1.57 19.42
N LYS A 81 3.57 -2.44 18.66
CA LYS A 81 4.41 -3.51 19.22
C LYS A 81 5.45 -2.96 20.21
N GLN A 82 6.21 -1.94 19.81
CA GLN A 82 7.24 -1.34 20.66
C GLN A 82 6.66 -0.77 21.96
N ARG A 83 5.47 -0.16 21.92
CA ARG A 83 4.79 0.35 23.13
C ARG A 83 4.36 -0.77 24.06
N LEU A 84 3.84 -1.87 23.53
CA LEU A 84 3.45 -3.04 24.32
C LEU A 84 4.66 -3.75 24.96
N GLU A 85 5.78 -3.86 24.24
CA GLU A 85 7.04 -4.39 24.76
C GLU A 85 7.59 -3.54 25.91
N ALA A 86 7.51 -2.20 25.79
CA ALA A 86 7.91 -1.30 26.87
C ALA A 86 7.05 -1.46 28.13
N LEU A 87 5.74 -1.69 28.00
CA LEU A 87 4.84 -1.92 29.13
C LEU A 87 5.10 -3.25 29.85
N THR A 88 5.51 -4.29 29.13
CA THR A 88 5.76 -5.63 29.67
C THR A 88 7.16 -5.82 30.22
N GLY A 89 8.04 -4.82 30.07
CA GLY A 89 9.45 -4.89 30.50
C GLY A 89 10.31 -5.82 29.64
N ILE A 90 9.75 -6.40 28.57
CA ILE A 90 10.47 -7.22 27.61
C ILE A 90 11.17 -6.24 26.65
N LYS A 91 12.46 -5.95 26.89
CA LYS A 91 13.25 -5.19 25.93
C LYS A 91 13.34 -5.97 24.61
N PRO A 92 13.00 -5.39 23.45
CA PRO A 92 13.24 -6.06 22.18
C PRO A 92 14.75 -6.29 22.02
N VAL A 93 15.12 -7.52 21.66
CA VAL A 93 16.45 -7.79 21.11
C VAL A 93 16.55 -6.98 19.84
N ALA A 94 17.31 -5.88 19.89
CA ALA A 94 17.53 -5.03 18.73
C ALA A 94 18.11 -5.90 17.61
N TYR A 95 17.39 -6.00 16.49
CA TYR A 95 17.94 -6.62 15.29
C TYR A 95 19.06 -5.72 14.79
N ALA A 96 20.30 -6.10 15.11
CA ALA A 96 21.47 -5.57 14.45
C ALA A 96 21.63 -6.35 13.14
N PRO A 97 21.51 -5.71 11.95
CA PRO A 97 21.91 -6.38 10.72
C PRO A 97 23.37 -6.77 10.86
N THR A 98 23.66 -8.07 10.84
CA THR A 98 25.01 -8.58 10.81
C THR A 98 25.62 -8.07 9.51
N ARG A 99 26.45 -7.03 9.62
CA ARG A 99 27.23 -6.52 8.50
C ARG A 99 28.26 -7.61 8.18
N ALA A 100 27.93 -8.47 7.21
CA ALA A 100 28.86 -9.46 6.70
C ALA A 100 30.09 -8.71 6.19
N VAL A 101 31.21 -8.95 6.86
CA VAL A 101 32.51 -8.41 6.47
C VAL A 101 32.97 -9.23 5.25
N ALA A 102 33.18 -8.56 4.13
CA ALA A 102 33.88 -9.10 2.96
C ALA A 102 35.35 -8.72 3.06
#